data_AF-A0A2G2Q1G1-F1
#
_entry.id   AF-A0A2G2Q1G1-F1
#
_cell.length_a   1.000
_cell.length_b   1.000
_cell.length_c   1.000
_cell.angle_alpha   90.00
_cell.angle_beta   90.00
_cell.angle_gamma   90.00
#
_symmetry.space_group_name_H-M   'P 1'
#
loop_
_entity.id
_entity.type
_entity.pdbx_description
1 polymer ?
#
loop_
_entity_poly.entity_id
_entity_poly.type
_entity_poly.pdbx_seq_one_letter_code
_entity_poly.pdbx_strand_id
1 'polypeptide(L)'
;MKKKIFLLLIIISSVFVSCFEDLDDNIQISSELDIQNFIYRGLNFFYLYKADNTELNANLQGQELADFIDSYDSPEALFEYLKSPQDRFSLLVNDYIELENALSGITLNHGMEFGLVFYPDGSDNVFGYTRYVLPNSDAAAKGVERGMIFNTIDGQQINESNFRNLLSPDTYTIGLATLEDDNITPTGEIIELVKQQYTENPIFIAETLTIEGQKIGYIMYNAFTRDFDPQLNAAFGQFKADGVSELILDLRYNGGGSVETAIDLSSMITGQFNGQLFVSEQWNEDRQAEYASDKLFNNQISTGEAINSLNLNRVYVLTSGRSASASELVINGLNPYINVMQVGGTTTGKFQASFLLYDAPAPNFSRSQANPGHTYAMLPLVFKTANSVGFTDFVDGLDPDIEYLEDYSNLGILGDVNEPLLATALNDIFGLPQPFTSNQFEEASESKAMSPAYQLMIAEE
;
A
#
# COMPACT_ATOMS: atom_id res chain seq x y z
N MET A 1 -31.20 52.34 46.95
CA MET A 1 -30.82 50.91 47.12
C MET A 1 -30.72 50.11 45.82
N LYS A 2 -31.50 50.40 44.76
CA LYS A 2 -31.50 49.60 43.51
C LYS A 2 -30.25 49.70 42.62
N LYS A 3 -29.49 50.81 42.64
CA LYS A 3 -28.26 50.96 41.82
C LYS A 3 -27.01 50.28 42.39
N LYS A 4 -26.93 50.05 43.71
CA LYS A 4 -25.78 49.36 44.34
C LYS A 4 -25.85 47.84 44.21
N ILE A 5 -27.05 47.27 44.05
CA ILE A 5 -27.26 45.84 43.85
C ILE A 5 -26.92 45.42 42.41
N PHE A 6 -27.18 46.29 41.43
CA PHE A 6 -26.86 46.02 40.02
C PHE A 6 -25.34 46.05 39.74
N LEU A 7 -24.60 46.93 40.43
CA LEU A 7 -23.13 46.96 40.32
C LEU A 7 -22.46 45.75 40.99
N LEU A 8 -23.07 45.22 42.06
CA LEU A 8 -22.58 44.02 42.75
C LEU A 8 -22.82 42.74 41.92
N LEU A 9 -23.93 42.69 41.16
CA LEU A 9 -24.24 41.57 40.26
C LEU A 9 -23.33 41.52 39.02
N ILE A 10 -22.90 42.67 38.50
CA ILE A 10 -21.94 42.72 37.38
C ILE A 10 -20.52 42.34 37.84
N ILE A 11 -20.13 42.71 39.07
CA ILE A 11 -18.82 42.34 39.63
C ILE A 11 -18.75 40.86 40.02
N ILE A 12 -19.87 40.24 40.41
CA ILE A 12 -19.93 38.79 40.70
C ILE A 12 -19.99 37.95 39.40
N SER A 13 -20.54 38.50 38.31
CA SER A 13 -20.57 37.81 37.00
C SER A 13 -19.22 37.78 36.28
N SER A 14 -18.25 38.62 36.67
CA SER A 14 -16.90 38.66 36.08
C SER A 14 -15.87 37.76 36.76
N VAL A 15 -16.26 36.94 37.75
CA VAL A 15 -15.35 36.02 38.48
C VAL A 15 -15.58 34.54 38.13
N PHE A 16 -16.43 34.25 37.13
CA PHE A 16 -16.66 32.88 36.65
C PHE A 16 -16.34 32.70 35.17
N VAL A 17 -15.35 33.44 34.65
CA VAL A 17 -14.62 32.98 33.46
C VAL A 17 -13.55 32.02 33.97
N SER A 18 -13.97 30.79 34.22
CA SER A 18 -13.07 29.65 34.15
C SER A 18 -12.57 29.65 32.70
N CYS A 19 -11.30 29.99 32.48
CA CYS A 19 -10.62 29.43 31.32
C CYS A 19 -10.73 27.91 31.51
N PHE A 20 -11.52 27.25 30.66
CA PHE A 20 -11.21 25.86 30.36
C PHE A 20 -9.86 25.95 29.67
N GLU A 21 -8.80 25.46 30.32
CA GLU A 21 -7.61 25.07 29.57
C GLU A 21 -8.03 23.77 28.87
N ASP A 22 -8.39 23.84 27.60
CA ASP A 22 -8.39 22.69 26.72
C ASP A 22 -6.95 22.29 26.37
N LEU A 23 -6.79 21.05 25.92
CA LEU A 23 -5.49 20.42 25.67
C LEU A 23 -4.65 21.10 24.57
N ASP A 24 -5.18 22.12 23.90
CA ASP A 24 -4.51 22.93 22.89
C ASP A 24 -3.86 24.21 23.44
N ASP A 25 -4.19 24.64 24.66
CA ASP A 25 -3.62 25.85 25.26
C ASP A 25 -2.20 25.65 25.83
N ASN A 26 -1.82 24.42 26.17
CA ASN A 26 -0.48 24.04 26.60
C ASN A 26 -0.15 22.61 26.13
N ILE A 27 0.50 22.47 24.98
CA ILE A 27 0.97 21.17 24.47
C ILE A 27 1.93 20.55 25.49
N GLN A 28 1.47 19.52 26.18
CA GLN A 28 2.33 18.67 27.01
C GLN A 28 2.93 17.59 26.11
N ILE A 29 4.25 17.65 25.92
CA ILE A 29 4.97 16.60 25.21
C ILE A 29 4.76 15.30 25.97
N SER A 30 4.26 14.29 25.26
CA SER A 30 3.96 12.98 25.83
C SER A 30 5.23 12.25 26.24
N SER A 31 5.16 11.50 27.33
CA SER A 31 6.22 10.59 27.75
C SER A 31 6.23 9.33 26.89
N GLU A 32 7.33 8.57 26.91
CA GLU A 32 7.40 7.24 26.28
C GLU A 32 6.29 6.32 26.82
N LEU A 33 6.04 6.40 28.13
CA LEU A 33 4.99 5.64 28.81
C LEU A 33 3.58 5.94 28.26
N ASP A 34 3.30 7.20 27.89
CA ASP A 34 2.01 7.58 27.29
C ASP A 34 1.84 6.91 25.91
N ILE A 35 2.89 6.93 25.08
CA ILE A 35 2.89 6.30 23.75
C ILE A 35 2.78 4.77 23.88
N GLN A 36 3.50 4.18 24.83
CA GLN A 36 3.44 2.74 25.11
C GLN A 36 2.05 2.30 25.59
N ASN A 37 1.38 3.13 26.40
CA ASN A 37 -0.01 2.91 26.79
C ASN A 37 -0.97 2.97 25.59
N PHE A 38 -0.77 3.92 24.68
CA PHE A 38 -1.51 3.98 23.41
C PHE A 38 -1.35 2.69 22.59
N ILE A 39 -0.11 2.23 22.39
CA ILE A 39 0.21 1.00 21.66
C ILE A 39 -0.53 -0.19 22.27
N TYR A 40 -0.42 -0.38 23.58
CA TYR A 40 -1.13 -1.47 24.26
C TYR A 40 -2.64 -1.36 24.06
N ARG A 41 -3.22 -0.17 24.26
CA ARG A 41 -4.66 0.06 24.17
C ARG A 41 -5.22 -0.28 22.79
N GLY A 42 -4.60 0.19 21.71
CA GLY A 42 -5.12 -0.05 20.38
C GLY A 42 -4.86 -1.48 19.88
N LEU A 43 -3.72 -2.09 20.20
CA LEU A 43 -3.51 -3.51 19.93
C LEU A 43 -4.49 -4.39 20.74
N ASN A 44 -4.66 -4.12 22.03
CA ASN A 44 -5.61 -4.85 22.86
C ASN A 44 -7.06 -4.71 22.37
N PHE A 45 -7.39 -3.57 21.74
CA PHE A 45 -8.73 -3.34 21.23
C PHE A 45 -8.98 -4.02 19.88
N PHE A 46 -8.11 -3.79 18.89
CA PHE A 46 -8.39 -4.15 17.49
C PHE A 46 -7.57 -5.32 16.94
N TYR A 47 -6.48 -5.71 17.58
CA TYR A 47 -5.51 -6.58 16.95
C TYR A 47 -6.08 -7.95 16.59
N LEU A 48 -5.97 -8.33 15.32
CA LEU A 48 -6.45 -9.60 14.76
C LEU A 48 -5.88 -10.80 15.52
N TYR A 49 -4.59 -10.74 15.87
CA TYR A 49 -3.87 -11.82 16.53
C TYR A 49 -3.73 -11.62 18.03
N LYS A 50 -4.64 -10.85 18.65
CA LYS A 50 -4.66 -10.59 20.09
C LYS A 50 -4.47 -11.86 20.94
N ALA A 51 -5.11 -12.96 20.55
CA ALA A 51 -5.07 -14.22 21.29
C ALA A 51 -3.68 -14.89 21.33
N ASP A 52 -2.78 -14.54 20.42
CA ASP A 52 -1.42 -15.11 20.34
C ASP A 52 -0.47 -14.50 21.39
N ASN A 53 -0.81 -13.33 21.94
CA ASN A 53 -0.01 -12.63 22.95
C ASN A 53 -0.66 -12.74 24.33
N THR A 54 0.09 -13.23 25.33
CA THR A 54 -0.43 -13.47 26.68
C THR A 54 -0.92 -12.21 27.36
N GLU A 55 -0.20 -11.10 27.19
CA GLU A 55 -0.49 -9.84 27.89
C GLU A 55 -1.66 -9.07 27.24
N LEU A 56 -1.82 -9.15 25.92
CA LEU A 56 -3.03 -8.66 25.27
C LEU A 56 -4.24 -9.52 25.63
N ASN A 57 -4.12 -10.84 25.60
CA ASN A 57 -5.23 -11.74 25.93
C ASN A 57 -5.68 -11.60 27.40
N ALA A 58 -4.74 -11.31 28.31
CA ALA A 58 -5.04 -11.06 29.72
C ALA A 58 -5.81 -9.75 29.98
N ASN A 59 -5.84 -8.81 29.02
CA ASN A 59 -6.45 -7.49 29.19
C ASN A 59 -5.96 -6.77 30.46
N LEU A 60 -4.63 -6.67 30.62
CA LEU A 60 -3.95 -6.00 31.73
C LEU A 60 -4.50 -4.59 31.97
N GLN A 61 -4.61 -4.21 33.24
CA GLN A 61 -5.17 -2.92 33.66
C GLN A 61 -4.48 -2.38 34.91
N GLY A 62 -4.64 -1.07 35.15
CA GLY A 62 -4.15 -0.42 36.37
C GLY A 62 -2.63 -0.53 36.53
N GLN A 63 -2.17 -0.86 37.74
CA GLN A 63 -0.74 -0.92 38.05
C GLN A 63 -0.01 -2.03 37.29
N GLU A 64 -0.68 -3.17 37.06
CA GLU A 64 -0.07 -4.30 36.33
C GLU A 64 0.26 -3.91 34.89
N LEU A 65 -0.68 -3.22 34.22
CA LEU A 65 -0.41 -2.66 32.89
C LEU A 65 0.75 -1.66 32.95
N ALA A 66 0.71 -0.71 33.89
CA ALA A 66 1.74 0.31 34.00
C ALA A 66 3.14 -0.28 34.20
N ASP A 67 3.29 -1.25 35.10
CA ASP A 67 4.55 -1.95 35.36
C ASP A 67 5.03 -2.73 34.13
N PHE A 68 4.10 -3.34 33.37
CA PHE A 68 4.42 -4.08 32.15
C PHE A 68 4.93 -3.14 31.04
N ILE A 69 4.20 -2.08 30.71
CA ILE A 69 4.60 -1.19 29.61
C ILE A 69 5.88 -0.41 29.95
N ASP A 70 6.09 -0.03 31.22
CA ASP A 70 7.31 0.67 31.69
C ASP A 70 8.55 -0.24 31.66
N SER A 71 8.39 -1.55 31.49
CA SER A 71 9.51 -2.50 31.42
C SER A 71 10.25 -2.52 30.08
N TYR A 72 9.79 -1.76 29.08
CA TYR A 72 10.38 -1.69 27.74
C TYR A 72 11.11 -0.37 27.51
N ASP A 73 12.27 -0.46 26.85
CA ASP A 73 13.17 0.68 26.61
C ASP A 73 12.64 1.67 25.55
N SER A 74 11.64 1.30 24.73
CA SER A 74 11.04 2.19 23.75
C SER A 74 9.62 1.76 23.32
N PRO A 75 8.83 2.66 22.71
CA PRO A 75 7.55 2.33 22.06
C PRO A 75 7.67 1.22 21.01
N GLU A 76 8.68 1.27 20.16
CA GLU A 76 8.92 0.27 19.11
C GLU A 76 9.22 -1.11 19.71
N ALA A 77 10.02 -1.17 20.78
CA ALA A 77 10.35 -2.42 21.45
C ALA A 77 9.09 -3.09 22.05
N LEU A 78 8.19 -2.30 22.63
CA LEU A 78 6.90 -2.79 23.11
C LEU A 78 6.01 -3.27 21.95
N PHE A 79 5.90 -2.47 20.88
CA PHE A 79 5.07 -2.82 19.72
C PHE A 79 5.50 -4.15 19.08
N GLU A 80 6.80 -4.35 18.87
CA GLU A 80 7.34 -5.59 18.32
C GLU A 80 7.15 -6.79 19.26
N TYR A 81 7.21 -6.59 20.57
CA TYR A 81 6.88 -7.67 21.53
C TYR A 81 5.40 -8.08 21.48
N LEU A 82 4.49 -7.10 21.34
CA LEU A 82 3.06 -7.35 21.36
C LEU A 82 2.54 -8.00 20.07
N LYS A 83 3.28 -7.86 18.96
CA LYS A 83 2.96 -8.50 17.69
C LYS A 83 3.10 -10.02 17.75
N SER A 84 2.20 -10.71 17.06
CA SER A 84 2.33 -12.14 16.81
C SER A 84 3.47 -12.41 15.83
N PRO A 85 4.26 -13.49 15.99
CA PRO A 85 5.32 -13.84 15.03
C PRO A 85 4.85 -14.06 13.59
N GLN A 86 3.56 -14.33 13.39
CA GLN A 86 2.97 -14.48 12.05
C GLN A 86 2.57 -13.13 11.40
N ASP A 87 2.61 -12.04 12.17
CA ASP A 87 2.27 -10.72 11.69
C ASP A 87 3.44 -10.03 11.00
N ARG A 88 3.41 -10.09 9.67
CA ARG A 88 4.39 -9.46 8.78
C ARG A 88 4.09 -7.99 8.47
N PHE A 89 2.93 -7.46 8.90
CA PHE A 89 2.31 -6.31 8.22
C PHE A 89 1.82 -5.19 9.13
N SER A 90 1.64 -5.42 10.44
CA SER A 90 1.32 -4.33 11.35
C SER A 90 2.51 -3.38 11.50
N LEU A 91 2.23 -2.08 11.46
CA LEU A 91 3.22 -1.01 11.47
C LEU A 91 2.95 0.00 12.60
N LEU A 92 4.01 0.48 13.24
CA LEU A 92 4.03 1.66 14.09
C LEU A 92 4.84 2.74 13.35
N VAL A 93 4.29 3.94 13.24
CA VAL A 93 5.00 5.11 12.72
C VAL A 93 5.12 6.16 13.82
N ASN A 94 6.23 6.88 13.85
CA ASN A 94 6.45 7.99 14.77
C ASN A 94 5.98 9.35 14.19
N ASP A 95 5.67 9.40 12.90
CA ASP A 95 5.10 10.56 12.21
C ASP A 95 3.91 10.15 11.34
N TYR A 96 2.70 10.26 11.88
CA TYR A 96 1.49 9.98 11.11
C TYR A 96 1.28 10.96 9.96
N ILE A 97 1.91 12.14 9.93
CA ILE A 97 1.76 13.10 8.84
C ILE A 97 2.47 12.58 7.59
N GLU A 98 3.63 11.95 7.76
CA GLU A 98 4.32 11.26 6.66
C GLU A 98 3.46 10.10 6.12
N LEU A 99 2.86 9.31 7.01
CA LEU A 99 1.95 8.22 6.63
C LEU A 99 0.69 8.73 5.92
N GLU A 100 0.01 9.75 6.45
CA GLU A 100 -1.17 10.37 5.83
C GLU A 100 -0.84 10.89 4.42
N ASN A 101 0.29 11.58 4.26
CA ASN A 101 0.76 12.02 2.96
C ASN A 101 0.98 10.84 2.00
N ALA A 102 1.67 9.79 2.45
CA ALA A 102 1.92 8.61 1.64
C ALA A 102 0.62 7.89 1.22
N LEU A 103 -0.36 7.79 2.12
CA LEU A 103 -1.69 7.23 1.83
C LEU A 103 -2.47 8.05 0.80
N SER A 104 -2.26 9.37 0.74
CA SER A 104 -2.76 10.26 -0.32
C SER A 104 -1.86 10.33 -1.57
N GLY A 105 -0.87 9.44 -1.69
CA GLY A 105 0.03 9.37 -2.85
C GLY A 105 1.12 10.44 -2.88
N ILE A 106 1.31 11.19 -1.79
CA ILE A 106 2.30 12.26 -1.67
C ILE A 106 3.56 11.69 -1.00
N THR A 107 4.68 11.65 -1.72
CA THR A 107 5.95 11.14 -1.19
C THR A 107 7.13 12.02 -1.57
N LEU A 108 8.24 11.89 -0.84
CA LEU A 108 9.51 12.56 -1.15
C LEU A 108 10.39 11.61 -1.97
N ASN A 109 10.49 11.82 -3.27
CA ASN A 109 11.25 10.95 -4.17
C ASN A 109 11.80 11.72 -5.40
N HIS A 110 12.72 11.13 -6.16
CA HIS A 110 13.25 11.72 -7.40
C HIS A 110 12.50 11.24 -8.65
N GLY A 111 11.50 10.36 -8.50
CA GLY A 111 10.63 9.83 -9.55
C GLY A 111 11.19 8.69 -10.39
N MET A 112 12.31 8.08 -9.99
CA MET A 112 12.73 6.79 -10.56
C MET A 112 12.31 5.70 -9.58
N GLU A 113 11.43 4.83 -10.03
CA GLU A 113 11.02 3.63 -9.30
C GLU A 113 11.93 2.50 -9.73
N PHE A 114 12.50 1.77 -8.76
CA PHE A 114 13.56 0.81 -9.02
C PHE A 114 13.42 -0.45 -8.17
N GLY A 115 13.95 -1.56 -8.66
CA GLY A 115 14.23 -2.73 -7.85
C GLY A 115 15.72 -2.86 -7.55
N LEU A 116 16.05 -3.56 -6.47
CA LEU A 116 17.40 -3.94 -6.10
C LEU A 116 17.51 -5.46 -6.14
N VAL A 117 18.57 -5.96 -6.76
CA VAL A 117 18.74 -7.38 -7.12
C VAL A 117 20.14 -7.84 -6.73
N PHE A 118 20.24 -9.01 -6.11
CA PHE A 118 21.52 -9.62 -5.78
C PHE A 118 22.29 -10.04 -7.03
N TYR A 119 23.61 -9.98 -6.95
CA TYR A 119 24.47 -10.57 -7.97
C TYR A 119 24.34 -12.09 -7.93
N PRO A 120 24.31 -12.78 -9.09
CA PRO A 120 24.15 -14.23 -9.15
C PRO A 120 25.47 -14.99 -8.85
N ASP A 121 26.47 -14.30 -8.30
CA ASP A 121 27.80 -14.84 -7.99
C ASP A 121 27.95 -15.31 -6.53
N GLY A 122 26.88 -15.21 -5.74
CA GLY A 122 26.86 -15.58 -4.31
C GLY A 122 27.54 -14.55 -3.41
N SER A 123 27.85 -13.36 -3.91
CA SER A 123 28.26 -12.22 -3.09
C SER A 123 27.05 -11.44 -2.57
N ASP A 124 27.29 -10.59 -1.56
CA ASP A 124 26.25 -9.69 -1.03
C ASP A 124 26.07 -8.43 -1.91
N ASN A 125 26.72 -8.38 -3.09
CA ASN A 125 26.62 -7.24 -4.00
C ASN A 125 25.22 -7.16 -4.60
N VAL A 126 24.79 -5.94 -4.82
CA VAL A 126 23.47 -5.61 -5.36
C VAL A 126 23.63 -4.66 -6.54
N PHE A 127 22.80 -4.83 -7.56
CA PHE A 127 22.56 -3.81 -8.58
C PHE A 127 21.10 -3.36 -8.50
N GLY A 128 20.83 -2.15 -8.97
CA GLY A 128 19.48 -1.66 -9.17
C GLY A 128 19.11 -1.61 -10.65
N TYR A 129 17.82 -1.72 -10.91
CA TYR A 129 17.24 -1.54 -12.24
C TYR A 129 16.04 -0.60 -12.15
N THR A 130 15.91 0.30 -13.12
CA THR A 130 14.75 1.18 -13.20
C THR A 130 13.53 0.40 -13.69
N ARG A 131 12.49 0.35 -12.87
CA ARG A 131 11.17 -0.22 -13.23
C ARG A 131 10.38 0.73 -14.08
N TYR A 132 10.22 1.96 -13.65
CA TYR A 132 9.52 3.00 -14.39
C TYR A 132 9.93 4.37 -13.86
N VAL A 133 9.58 5.41 -14.61
CA VAL A 133 9.92 6.78 -14.26
C VAL A 133 8.64 7.61 -14.23
N LEU A 134 8.39 8.24 -13.09
CA LEU A 134 7.25 9.11 -12.88
C LEU A 134 7.36 10.35 -13.78
N PRO A 135 6.28 10.74 -14.47
CA PRO A 135 6.31 11.89 -15.37
C PRO A 135 6.57 13.19 -14.61
N ASN A 136 7.24 14.15 -15.25
CA ASN A 136 7.57 15.46 -14.66
C ASN A 136 8.41 15.38 -13.36
N SER A 137 9.25 14.36 -13.23
CA SER A 137 10.16 14.17 -12.10
C SER A 137 11.60 14.60 -12.43
N ASP A 138 12.45 14.67 -11.40
CA ASP A 138 13.89 14.92 -11.57
C ASP A 138 14.57 13.81 -12.41
N ALA A 139 14.24 12.55 -12.15
CA ALA A 139 14.73 11.42 -12.92
C ALA A 139 14.31 11.50 -14.40
N ALA A 140 13.05 11.86 -14.68
CA ALA A 140 12.58 12.06 -16.05
C ALA A 140 13.34 13.18 -16.77
N ALA A 141 13.59 14.30 -16.07
CA ALA A 141 14.34 15.44 -16.64
C ALA A 141 15.80 15.11 -16.94
N LYS A 142 16.36 14.08 -16.29
CA LYS A 142 17.73 13.62 -16.44
C LYS A 142 17.88 12.43 -17.39
N GLY A 143 16.79 12.02 -18.05
CA GLY A 143 16.81 10.96 -19.05
C GLY A 143 16.97 9.56 -18.45
N VAL A 144 16.57 9.37 -17.18
CA VAL A 144 16.43 8.01 -16.64
C VAL A 144 15.30 7.30 -17.39
N GLU A 145 15.53 6.05 -17.77
CA GLU A 145 14.55 5.22 -18.50
C GLU A 145 14.40 3.85 -17.84
N ARG A 146 13.24 3.21 -18.02
CA ARG A 146 13.01 1.81 -17.62
C ARG A 146 14.08 0.91 -18.22
N GLY A 147 14.59 -0.03 -17.44
CA GLY A 147 15.65 -0.96 -17.85
C GLY A 147 17.07 -0.44 -17.66
N MET A 148 17.27 0.85 -17.31
CA MET A 148 18.60 1.31 -16.91
C MET A 148 19.07 0.56 -15.66
N ILE A 149 20.31 0.07 -15.71
CA ILE A 149 20.97 -0.62 -14.60
C ILE A 149 21.94 0.35 -13.92
N PHE A 150 22.02 0.29 -12.59
CA PHE A 150 23.01 1.00 -11.79
C PHE A 150 23.56 0.07 -10.72
N ASN A 151 24.81 0.23 -10.33
CA ASN A 151 25.42 -0.64 -9.31
C ASN A 151 26.22 0.11 -8.23
N THR A 152 26.29 1.43 -8.34
CA THR A 152 26.91 2.28 -7.33
C THR A 152 26.00 3.44 -6.95
N ILE A 153 26.08 3.86 -5.69
CA ILE A 153 25.50 5.11 -5.19
C ILE A 153 26.63 5.93 -4.57
N ASP A 154 26.81 7.18 -5.01
CA ASP A 154 27.92 8.05 -4.60
C ASP A 154 29.30 7.38 -4.75
N GLY A 155 29.46 6.62 -5.83
CA GLY A 155 30.67 5.87 -6.15
C GLY A 155 30.92 4.64 -5.27
N GLN A 156 30.01 4.31 -4.35
CA GLN A 156 30.09 3.12 -3.51
C GLN A 156 29.29 1.98 -4.12
N GLN A 157 29.90 0.79 -4.22
CA GLN A 157 29.20 -0.44 -4.62
C GLN A 157 28.04 -0.74 -3.66
N ILE A 158 26.85 -0.96 -4.23
CA ILE A 158 25.67 -1.33 -3.46
C ILE A 158 25.81 -2.78 -3.00
N ASN A 159 25.44 -3.06 -1.75
CA ASN A 159 25.34 -4.39 -1.17
C ASN A 159 24.20 -4.44 -0.14
N GLU A 160 23.88 -5.65 0.33
CA GLU A 160 22.81 -5.92 1.29
C GLU A 160 22.84 -5.01 2.54
N SER A 161 24.06 -4.72 3.03
CA SER A 161 24.25 -4.00 4.29
C SER A 161 24.19 -2.48 4.16
N ASN A 162 24.38 -1.93 2.96
CA ASN A 162 24.56 -0.47 2.78
C ASN A 162 23.43 0.22 2.00
N PHE A 163 22.62 -0.50 1.20
CA PHE A 163 21.68 0.14 0.28
C PHE A 163 20.71 1.10 0.98
N ARG A 164 20.22 0.75 2.18
CA ARG A 164 19.30 1.59 2.97
C ARG A 164 19.93 2.94 3.31
N ASN A 165 21.19 2.94 3.73
CA ASN A 165 21.92 4.15 4.11
C ASN A 165 22.29 4.98 2.88
N LEU A 166 22.64 4.34 1.77
CA LEU A 166 22.99 5.01 0.51
C LEU A 166 21.78 5.71 -0.14
N LEU A 167 20.57 5.15 0.00
CA LEU A 167 19.34 5.69 -0.56
C LEU A 167 18.63 6.73 0.32
N SER A 168 19.06 6.87 1.58
CA SER A 168 18.43 7.78 2.56
C SER A 168 18.56 9.27 2.19
N PRO A 169 19.73 9.79 1.75
CA PRO A 169 19.89 11.21 1.44
C PRO A 169 18.89 11.74 0.39
N ASP A 170 18.58 13.03 0.47
CA ASP A 170 17.72 13.73 -0.50
C ASP A 170 18.39 13.93 -1.86
N THR A 171 19.73 13.93 -1.89
CA THR A 171 20.52 13.99 -3.13
C THR A 171 21.59 12.91 -3.08
N TYR A 172 21.70 12.15 -4.16
CA TYR A 172 22.78 11.19 -4.37
C TYR A 172 22.99 10.96 -5.87
N THR A 173 24.10 10.34 -6.22
CA THR A 173 24.42 9.94 -7.59
C THR A 173 24.27 8.43 -7.77
N ILE A 174 23.74 7.99 -8.91
CA ILE A 174 23.80 6.60 -9.34
C ILE A 174 24.88 6.44 -10.41
N GLY A 175 25.73 5.42 -10.29
CA GLY A 175 26.66 5.02 -11.36
C GLY A 175 26.05 3.91 -12.19
N LEU A 176 25.90 4.16 -13.49
CA LEU A 176 25.24 3.26 -14.43
C LEU A 176 26.12 2.05 -14.76
N ALA A 177 25.44 0.95 -15.08
CA ALA A 177 26.04 -0.31 -15.49
C ALA A 177 25.23 -0.93 -16.65
N THR A 178 25.78 -1.97 -17.27
CA THR A 178 25.07 -2.87 -18.19
C THR A 178 24.94 -4.25 -17.56
N LEU A 179 23.90 -4.99 -17.97
CA LEU A 179 23.69 -6.39 -17.63
C LEU A 179 23.74 -7.22 -18.92
N GLU A 180 24.80 -8.02 -19.09
CA GLU A 180 25.00 -8.91 -20.24
C GLU A 180 25.48 -10.28 -19.78
N ASP A 181 24.77 -11.36 -20.15
CA ASP A 181 25.08 -12.74 -19.75
C ASP A 181 25.33 -12.86 -18.23
N ASP A 182 24.43 -12.29 -17.42
CA ASP A 182 24.50 -12.22 -15.96
C ASP A 182 25.68 -11.41 -15.37
N ASN A 183 26.45 -10.70 -16.21
CA ASN A 183 27.55 -9.85 -15.77
C ASN A 183 27.12 -8.39 -15.67
N ILE A 184 27.37 -7.77 -14.51
CA ILE A 184 27.13 -6.35 -14.27
C ILE A 184 28.42 -5.58 -14.50
N THR A 185 28.45 -4.70 -15.51
CA THR A 185 29.66 -3.93 -15.87
C THR A 185 29.40 -2.42 -15.80
N PRO A 186 30.16 -1.64 -15.01
CA PRO A 186 30.01 -0.19 -14.97
C PRO A 186 30.27 0.47 -16.32
N THR A 187 29.42 1.43 -16.72
CA THR A 187 29.62 2.21 -17.95
C THR A 187 30.55 3.42 -17.73
N GLY A 188 30.69 3.85 -16.48
CA GLY A 188 31.37 5.09 -16.09
C GLY A 188 30.49 6.34 -16.18
N GLU A 189 29.23 6.20 -16.61
CA GLU A 189 28.25 7.28 -16.60
C GLU A 189 27.62 7.41 -15.21
N ILE A 190 27.31 8.64 -14.82
CA ILE A 190 26.76 8.99 -13.51
C ILE A 190 25.56 9.92 -13.72
N ILE A 191 24.47 9.65 -12.98
CA ILE A 191 23.31 10.53 -12.91
C ILE A 191 23.13 10.97 -11.45
N GLU A 192 23.16 12.27 -11.20
CA GLU A 192 22.74 12.83 -9.90
C GLU A 192 21.22 12.80 -9.83
N LEU A 193 20.62 12.43 -8.71
CA LEU A 193 19.17 12.42 -8.48
C LEU A 193 18.86 13.25 -7.24
N VAL A 194 17.78 14.02 -7.31
CA VAL A 194 17.32 14.91 -6.24
C VAL A 194 15.87 14.61 -5.92
N LYS A 195 15.60 14.26 -4.65
CA LYS A 195 14.25 14.03 -4.17
C LYS A 195 13.48 15.34 -4.09
N GLN A 196 12.20 15.25 -4.42
CA GLN A 196 11.24 16.33 -4.33
C GLN A 196 9.89 15.76 -3.91
N GLN A 197 9.04 16.59 -3.32
CA GLN A 197 7.67 16.16 -3.02
C GLN A 197 6.92 15.92 -4.33
N TYR A 198 6.30 14.75 -4.46
CA TYR A 198 5.60 14.33 -5.65
C TYR A 198 4.29 13.64 -5.28
N THR A 199 3.21 14.02 -5.97
CA THR A 199 1.92 13.33 -5.89
C THR A 199 1.82 12.35 -7.04
N GLU A 200 1.93 11.05 -6.74
CA GLU A 200 1.82 10.00 -7.74
C GLU A 200 0.35 9.78 -8.13
N ASN A 201 0.06 9.87 -9.43
CA ASN A 201 -1.20 9.38 -9.96
C ASN A 201 -1.09 7.84 -10.10
N PRO A 202 -1.90 7.07 -9.36
CA PRO A 202 -1.78 5.61 -9.38
C PRO A 202 -2.18 5.01 -10.74
N ILE A 203 -2.95 5.71 -11.58
CA ILE A 203 -3.21 5.31 -12.96
C ILE A 203 -1.99 5.73 -13.81
N PHE A 204 -0.97 4.88 -13.83
CA PHE A 204 0.28 5.18 -14.55
C PHE A 204 0.10 5.12 -16.06
N ILE A 205 -0.60 4.10 -16.56
CA ILE A 205 -0.97 3.94 -17.98
C ILE A 205 -2.44 3.53 -18.04
N ALA A 206 -3.20 4.11 -18.97
CA ALA A 206 -4.54 3.66 -19.33
C ALA A 206 -4.76 3.86 -20.84
N GLU A 207 -4.75 2.76 -21.60
CA GLU A 207 -4.77 2.77 -23.06
C GLU A 207 -5.69 1.70 -23.64
N THR A 208 -6.32 2.00 -24.77
CA THR A 208 -7.07 1.01 -25.55
C THR A 208 -6.21 0.46 -26.68
N LEU A 209 -5.75 -0.78 -26.52
CA LEU A 209 -5.00 -1.51 -27.54
C LEU A 209 -5.96 -2.06 -28.60
N THR A 210 -5.56 -1.99 -29.87
CA THR A 210 -6.33 -2.57 -30.99
C THR A 210 -5.52 -3.63 -31.70
N ILE A 211 -5.85 -4.90 -31.47
CA ILE A 211 -5.11 -6.05 -31.98
C ILE A 211 -6.10 -6.97 -32.69
N GLU A 212 -5.82 -7.28 -33.96
CA GLU A 212 -6.72 -8.07 -34.83
C GLU A 212 -8.17 -7.55 -34.90
N GLY A 213 -8.38 -6.25 -34.67
CA GLY A 213 -9.70 -5.62 -34.66
C GLY A 213 -10.44 -5.71 -33.31
N GLN A 214 -9.89 -6.43 -32.33
CA GLN A 214 -10.38 -6.47 -30.96
C GLN A 214 -9.84 -5.29 -30.14
N LYS A 215 -10.69 -4.73 -29.28
CA LYS A 215 -10.36 -3.62 -28.37
C LYS A 215 -10.09 -4.19 -26.98
N ILE A 216 -8.87 -3.98 -26.49
CA ILE A 216 -8.39 -4.45 -25.19
C ILE A 216 -8.02 -3.22 -24.37
N GLY A 217 -8.60 -3.08 -23.19
CA GLY A 217 -8.17 -2.09 -22.22
C GLY A 217 -6.90 -2.58 -21.54
N TYR A 218 -5.87 -1.75 -21.51
CA TYR A 218 -4.67 -1.96 -20.71
C TYR A 218 -4.58 -0.84 -19.69
N ILE A 219 -4.51 -1.21 -18.40
CA ILE A 219 -4.34 -0.25 -17.32
C ILE A 219 -3.25 -0.72 -16.37
N MET A 220 -2.21 0.10 -16.19
CA MET A 220 -1.20 -0.09 -15.16
C MET A 220 -1.54 0.77 -13.97
N TYR A 221 -1.92 0.10 -12.87
CA TYR A 221 -2.45 0.73 -11.68
C TYR A 221 -1.56 0.41 -10.48
N ASN A 222 -0.89 1.42 -9.92
CA ASN A 222 0.25 1.22 -9.01
C ASN A 222 -0.07 1.40 -7.51
N ALA A 223 -1.24 1.93 -7.15
CA ALA A 223 -1.69 1.99 -5.75
C ALA A 223 -3.22 2.19 -5.68
N PHE A 224 -3.85 1.66 -4.62
CA PHE A 224 -5.28 1.88 -4.34
C PHE A 224 -5.46 3.18 -3.53
N THR A 225 -5.20 4.31 -4.16
CA THR A 225 -5.30 5.65 -3.55
C THR A 225 -6.68 6.26 -3.81
N ARG A 226 -7.50 6.32 -2.78
CA ARG A 226 -8.91 6.76 -2.84
C ARG A 226 -9.12 8.14 -3.47
N ASP A 227 -8.20 9.08 -3.26
CA ASP A 227 -8.27 10.44 -3.83
C ASP A 227 -8.28 10.44 -5.38
N PHE A 228 -7.92 9.32 -6.02
CA PHE A 228 -7.90 9.13 -7.47
C PHE A 228 -9.04 8.24 -8.00
N ASP A 229 -10.01 7.83 -7.17
CA ASP A 229 -11.18 7.04 -7.61
C ASP A 229 -11.92 7.70 -8.80
N PRO A 230 -12.14 9.03 -8.84
CA PRO A 230 -12.79 9.66 -10.00
C PRO A 230 -11.99 9.49 -11.31
N GLN A 231 -10.66 9.59 -11.24
CA GLN A 231 -9.77 9.42 -12.39
C GLN A 231 -9.75 7.97 -12.87
N LEU A 232 -9.75 7.01 -11.94
CA LEU A 232 -9.90 5.59 -12.24
C LEU A 232 -11.24 5.32 -12.93
N ASN A 233 -12.35 5.80 -12.36
CA ASN A 233 -13.69 5.66 -12.94
C ASN A 233 -13.81 6.31 -14.32
N ALA A 234 -13.11 7.43 -14.54
CA ALA A 234 -13.06 8.10 -15.85
C ALA A 234 -12.28 7.28 -16.89
N ALA A 235 -11.17 6.62 -16.52
CA ALA A 235 -10.44 5.73 -17.42
C ALA A 235 -11.32 4.55 -17.87
N PHE A 236 -12.08 3.94 -16.94
CA PHE A 236 -13.06 2.92 -17.27
C PHE A 236 -14.22 3.44 -18.13
N GLY A 237 -14.62 4.71 -17.94
CA GLY A 237 -15.55 5.40 -18.83
C GLY A 237 -15.03 5.51 -20.26
N GLN A 238 -13.73 5.78 -20.44
CA GLN A 238 -13.08 5.81 -21.76
C GLN A 238 -13.03 4.41 -22.39
N PHE A 239 -12.61 3.38 -21.63
CA PHE A 239 -12.63 1.99 -22.12
C PHE A 239 -14.02 1.54 -22.56
N LYS A 240 -15.06 1.92 -21.81
CA LYS A 240 -16.45 1.66 -22.18
C LYS A 240 -16.85 2.37 -23.48
N ALA A 241 -16.44 3.63 -23.66
CA ALA A 241 -16.71 4.40 -24.87
C ALA A 241 -15.99 3.82 -26.10
N ASP A 242 -14.79 3.28 -25.91
CA ASP A 242 -13.98 2.65 -26.96
C ASP A 242 -14.49 1.25 -27.35
N GLY A 243 -15.43 0.70 -26.58
CA GLY A 243 -15.97 -0.64 -26.80
C GLY A 243 -15.00 -1.76 -26.42
N VAL A 244 -14.20 -1.55 -25.37
CA VAL A 244 -13.31 -2.56 -24.81
C VAL A 244 -14.09 -3.83 -24.45
N SER A 245 -13.53 -4.98 -24.83
CA SER A 245 -14.14 -6.32 -24.65
C SER A 245 -13.27 -7.30 -23.86
N GLU A 246 -12.01 -6.92 -23.59
CA GLU A 246 -11.06 -7.63 -22.73
C GLU A 246 -10.30 -6.59 -21.93
N LEU A 247 -9.88 -6.94 -20.72
CA LEU A 247 -9.09 -6.05 -19.87
C LEU A 247 -7.84 -6.78 -19.38
N ILE A 248 -6.71 -6.08 -19.47
CA ILE A 248 -5.46 -6.42 -18.81
C ILE A 248 -5.23 -5.36 -17.73
N LEU A 249 -5.34 -5.78 -16.48
CA LEU A 249 -5.08 -4.99 -15.29
C LEU A 249 -3.67 -5.32 -14.79
N ASP A 250 -2.75 -4.37 -14.92
CA ASP A 250 -1.37 -4.55 -14.49
C ASP A 250 -1.17 -4.01 -13.07
N LEU A 251 -0.99 -4.93 -12.12
CA LEU A 251 -0.73 -4.69 -10.70
C LEU A 251 0.67 -5.15 -10.30
N ARG A 252 1.59 -5.34 -11.26
CA ARG A 252 2.87 -6.01 -11.00
C ARG A 252 3.72 -5.30 -9.96
N TYR A 253 3.52 -3.99 -9.75
CA TYR A 253 4.21 -3.19 -8.74
C TYR A 253 3.28 -2.57 -7.68
N ASN A 254 2.03 -3.04 -7.60
CA ASN A 254 1.02 -2.45 -6.72
C ASN A 254 0.93 -3.16 -5.36
N GLY A 255 1.40 -2.48 -4.31
CA GLY A 255 1.36 -2.97 -2.93
C GLY A 255 -0.01 -2.92 -2.24
N GLY A 256 -1.06 -2.41 -2.89
CA GLY A 256 -2.40 -2.30 -2.33
C GLY A 256 -2.80 -0.88 -1.95
N GLY A 257 -3.56 -0.75 -0.87
CA GLY A 257 -4.14 0.50 -0.38
C GLY A 257 -5.58 0.31 0.10
N SER A 258 -6.49 1.16 -0.35
CA SER A 258 -7.90 1.20 0.03
C SER A 258 -8.67 -0.08 -0.32
N VAL A 259 -9.42 -0.61 0.66
CA VAL A 259 -10.39 -1.69 0.46
C VAL A 259 -11.57 -1.21 -0.39
N GLU A 260 -12.07 0.02 -0.16
CA GLU A 260 -13.18 0.58 -0.93
C GLU A 260 -12.81 0.74 -2.41
N THR A 261 -11.63 1.28 -2.73
CA THR A 261 -11.15 1.39 -4.11
C THR A 261 -11.02 0.02 -4.79
N ALA A 262 -10.68 -1.04 -4.04
CA ALA A 262 -10.63 -2.40 -4.58
C ALA A 262 -12.01 -2.95 -4.96
N ILE A 263 -13.03 -2.64 -4.15
CA ILE A 263 -14.43 -2.98 -4.43
C ILE A 263 -14.92 -2.19 -5.64
N ASP A 264 -14.63 -0.88 -5.69
CA ASP A 264 -14.96 0.01 -6.80
C ASP A 264 -14.36 -0.51 -8.12
N LEU A 265 -13.05 -0.80 -8.13
CA LEU A 265 -12.35 -1.35 -9.30
C LEU A 265 -12.96 -2.68 -9.74
N SER A 266 -13.22 -3.59 -8.80
CA SER A 266 -13.85 -4.89 -9.10
C SER A 266 -15.25 -4.72 -9.71
N SER A 267 -15.98 -3.71 -9.26
CA SER A 267 -17.30 -3.33 -9.77
C SER A 267 -17.22 -2.64 -11.15
N MET A 268 -16.18 -1.85 -11.42
CA MET A 268 -15.88 -1.30 -12.75
C MET A 268 -15.56 -2.40 -13.78
N ILE A 269 -14.84 -3.45 -13.37
CA ILE A 269 -14.51 -4.59 -14.24
C ILE A 269 -15.78 -5.38 -14.60
N THR A 270 -16.56 -5.78 -13.59
CA THR A 270 -17.64 -6.76 -13.77
C THR A 270 -19.03 -6.17 -13.94
N GLY A 271 -19.41 -5.14 -13.18
CA GLY A 271 -20.71 -4.45 -13.22
C GLY A 271 -21.99 -5.25 -12.95
N GLN A 272 -21.94 -6.59 -12.99
CA GLN A 272 -23.09 -7.49 -13.01
C GLN A 272 -23.59 -7.89 -11.61
N PHE A 273 -22.77 -7.70 -10.58
CA PHE A 273 -22.96 -8.31 -9.26
C PHE A 273 -23.31 -7.31 -8.16
N ASN A 274 -23.73 -6.09 -8.50
CA ASN A 274 -24.09 -5.06 -7.53
C ASN A 274 -25.01 -5.58 -6.41
N GLY A 275 -24.61 -5.34 -5.15
CA GLY A 275 -25.30 -5.79 -3.95
C GLY A 275 -25.07 -7.26 -3.57
N GLN A 276 -24.28 -8.01 -4.34
CA GLN A 276 -23.82 -9.36 -3.94
C GLN A 276 -22.57 -9.26 -3.06
N LEU A 277 -22.36 -10.28 -2.24
CA LEU A 277 -21.18 -10.41 -1.38
C LEU A 277 -19.90 -10.37 -2.23
N PHE A 278 -18.99 -9.45 -1.93
CA PHE A 278 -17.65 -9.44 -2.50
C PHE A 278 -16.70 -10.22 -1.57
N VAL A 279 -16.57 -9.75 -0.32
CA VAL A 279 -15.85 -10.43 0.74
C VAL A 279 -16.55 -10.28 2.09
N SER A 280 -16.40 -11.28 2.95
CA SER A 280 -16.77 -11.21 4.37
C SER A 280 -15.54 -10.95 5.23
N GLU A 281 -15.71 -10.25 6.35
CA GLU A 281 -14.66 -9.95 7.31
C GLU A 281 -14.59 -10.99 8.45
N GLN A 282 -13.38 -11.45 8.77
CA GLN A 282 -13.11 -12.32 9.92
C GLN A 282 -12.18 -11.60 10.92
N TRP A 283 -12.73 -11.24 12.06
CA TRP A 283 -12.09 -10.49 13.13
C TRP A 283 -11.62 -11.42 14.25
N ASN A 284 -10.92 -10.86 15.24
CA ASN A 284 -10.71 -11.57 16.50
C ASN A 284 -12.04 -11.82 17.24
N GLU A 285 -12.03 -12.75 18.20
CA GLU A 285 -13.23 -13.20 18.94
C GLU A 285 -13.96 -12.05 19.65
N ASP A 286 -13.21 -11.08 20.21
CA ASP A 286 -13.77 -9.94 20.93
C ASP A 286 -14.51 -8.95 20.01
N ARG A 287 -14.18 -8.93 18.71
CA ARG A 287 -14.68 -7.94 17.75
C ARG A 287 -15.63 -8.49 16.69
N GLN A 288 -15.60 -9.80 16.43
CA GLN A 288 -16.39 -10.43 15.36
C GLN A 288 -17.88 -10.08 15.42
N ALA A 289 -18.50 -10.13 16.60
CA ALA A 289 -19.94 -9.91 16.72
C ALA A 289 -20.37 -8.44 16.52
N GLU A 290 -19.48 -7.49 16.76
CA GLU A 290 -19.78 -6.05 16.74
C GLU A 290 -19.33 -5.39 15.43
N TYR A 291 -18.19 -5.80 14.88
CA TYR A 291 -17.53 -5.10 13.77
C TYR A 291 -17.65 -5.80 12.43
N ALA A 292 -17.83 -7.12 12.40
CA ALA A 292 -17.85 -7.85 11.14
C ALA A 292 -19.00 -7.40 10.23
N SER A 293 -18.63 -6.95 9.04
CA SER A 293 -19.57 -6.53 8.01
C SER A 293 -19.24 -7.18 6.68
N ASP A 294 -20.27 -7.58 5.95
CA ASP A 294 -20.11 -8.02 4.57
C ASP A 294 -19.78 -6.81 3.68
N LYS A 295 -18.70 -6.91 2.91
CA LYS A 295 -18.42 -5.97 1.83
C LYS A 295 -19.12 -6.46 0.57
N LEU A 296 -19.91 -5.60 -0.06
CA LEU A 296 -20.70 -5.93 -1.24
C LEU A 296 -20.10 -5.25 -2.46
N PHE A 297 -20.29 -5.85 -3.64
CA PHE A 297 -20.12 -5.10 -4.89
C PHE A 297 -21.05 -3.88 -4.90
N ASN A 298 -20.57 -2.76 -5.43
CA ASN A 298 -21.29 -1.50 -5.48
C ASN A 298 -21.49 -1.04 -6.93
N ASN A 299 -22.16 0.10 -7.10
CA ASN A 299 -22.40 0.72 -8.41
C ASN A 299 -22.10 2.23 -8.41
N GLN A 300 -21.49 2.70 -7.32
CA GLN A 300 -21.03 4.07 -7.14
C GLN A 300 -19.65 4.01 -6.52
N ILE A 301 -18.76 4.89 -6.95
CA ILE A 301 -17.47 5.05 -6.29
C ILE A 301 -17.62 5.79 -4.97
N SER A 302 -16.55 5.87 -4.19
CA SER A 302 -16.52 6.49 -2.87
C SER A 302 -17.01 7.95 -2.79
N THR A 303 -17.02 8.69 -3.91
CA THR A 303 -17.59 10.06 -4.03
C THR A 303 -19.10 10.10 -4.32
N GLY A 304 -19.72 8.95 -4.56
CA GLY A 304 -21.12 8.80 -4.97
C GLY A 304 -21.36 8.87 -6.49
N GLU A 305 -20.33 9.11 -7.30
CA GLU A 305 -20.45 9.05 -8.76
C GLU A 305 -20.76 7.64 -9.23
N ALA A 306 -21.61 7.50 -10.25
CA ALA A 306 -21.94 6.18 -10.80
C ALA A 306 -20.71 5.52 -11.46
N ILE A 307 -20.56 4.21 -11.24
CA ILE A 307 -19.48 3.42 -11.81
C ILE A 307 -19.65 3.23 -13.33
N ASN A 308 -18.58 3.46 -14.07
CA ASN A 308 -18.45 3.09 -15.47
C ASN A 308 -18.02 1.63 -15.60
N SER A 309 -18.98 0.70 -15.59
CA SER A 309 -18.66 -0.72 -15.72
C SER A 309 -18.47 -1.19 -17.17
N LEU A 310 -17.52 -2.11 -17.37
CA LEU A 310 -17.24 -2.78 -18.65
C LEU A 310 -18.08 -4.05 -18.87
N ASN A 311 -18.69 -4.60 -17.81
CA ASN A 311 -19.54 -5.79 -17.88
C ASN A 311 -18.79 -7.04 -18.39
N LEU A 312 -17.51 -7.21 -17.97
CA LEU A 312 -16.66 -8.31 -18.40
C LEU A 312 -16.91 -9.57 -17.56
N ASN A 313 -16.71 -10.73 -18.20
CA ASN A 313 -16.72 -12.06 -17.57
C ASN A 313 -15.32 -12.67 -17.45
N ARG A 314 -14.29 -11.90 -17.85
CA ARG A 314 -12.89 -12.26 -17.73
C ARG A 314 -12.04 -11.01 -17.56
N VAL A 315 -10.96 -11.13 -16.79
CA VAL A 315 -9.89 -10.13 -16.69
C VAL A 315 -8.55 -10.85 -16.61
N TYR A 316 -7.51 -10.29 -17.23
CA TYR A 316 -6.13 -10.70 -17.01
C TYR A 316 -5.51 -9.77 -15.98
N VAL A 317 -4.83 -10.32 -14.98
CA VAL A 317 -4.17 -9.54 -13.93
C VAL A 317 -2.68 -9.84 -13.96
N LEU A 318 -1.86 -8.82 -14.24
CA LEU A 318 -0.40 -8.97 -14.23
C LEU A 318 0.12 -8.77 -12.81
N THR A 319 0.87 -9.73 -12.29
CA THR A 319 1.32 -9.75 -10.89
C THR A 319 2.81 -10.04 -10.74
N SER A 320 3.35 -9.69 -9.59
CA SER A 320 4.67 -10.15 -9.11
C SER A 320 4.61 -10.40 -7.60
N GLY A 321 5.74 -10.76 -6.98
CA GLY A 321 5.90 -10.85 -5.52
C GLY A 321 5.60 -9.56 -4.75
N ARG A 322 5.35 -8.45 -5.46
CA ARG A 322 5.04 -7.12 -4.92
C ARG A 322 3.56 -6.79 -4.96
N SER A 323 2.79 -7.51 -5.78
CA SER A 323 1.35 -7.41 -5.80
C SER A 323 0.84 -7.91 -4.45
N ALA A 324 0.27 -7.00 -3.66
CA ALA A 324 -0.12 -7.31 -2.28
C ALA A 324 -1.50 -6.75 -1.97
N SER A 325 -2.11 -7.23 -0.88
CA SER A 325 -3.15 -6.47 -0.18
C SER A 325 -4.39 -6.26 -1.07
N ALA A 326 -4.83 -5.02 -1.29
CA ALA A 326 -5.96 -4.66 -2.14
C ALA A 326 -5.80 -5.20 -3.59
N SER A 327 -4.56 -5.37 -4.08
CA SER A 327 -4.31 -6.06 -5.36
C SER A 327 -4.77 -7.52 -5.30
N GLU A 328 -4.44 -8.22 -4.23
CA GLU A 328 -4.83 -9.62 -3.99
C GLU A 328 -6.32 -9.73 -3.67
N LEU A 329 -6.90 -8.70 -3.02
CA LEU A 329 -8.33 -8.61 -2.75
C LEU A 329 -9.15 -8.55 -4.05
N VAL A 330 -8.71 -7.78 -5.05
CA VAL A 330 -9.35 -7.76 -6.38
C VAL A 330 -9.35 -9.16 -7.00
N ILE A 331 -8.20 -9.84 -7.03
CA ILE A 331 -8.08 -11.19 -7.58
C ILE A 331 -8.98 -12.16 -6.82
N ASN A 332 -8.85 -12.22 -5.49
CA ASN A 332 -9.57 -13.15 -4.63
C ASN A 332 -11.09 -12.92 -4.64
N GLY A 333 -11.54 -11.66 -4.59
CA GLY A 333 -12.95 -11.29 -4.55
C GLY A 333 -13.67 -11.49 -5.89
N LEU A 334 -12.96 -11.35 -7.02
CA LEU A 334 -13.53 -11.58 -8.36
C LEU A 334 -13.56 -13.06 -8.77
N ASN A 335 -12.63 -13.88 -8.29
CA ASN A 335 -12.44 -15.27 -8.72
C ASN A 335 -13.72 -16.14 -8.64
N PRO A 336 -14.61 -16.00 -7.63
CA PRO A 336 -15.87 -16.76 -7.61
C PRO A 336 -16.90 -16.37 -8.67
N TYR A 337 -16.72 -15.22 -9.33
CA TYR A 337 -17.75 -14.58 -10.17
C TYR A 337 -17.40 -14.58 -11.66
N ILE A 338 -16.13 -14.37 -11.99
CA ILE A 338 -15.63 -14.26 -13.36
C ILE A 338 -14.32 -15.02 -13.50
N ASN A 339 -13.86 -15.23 -14.75
CA ASN A 339 -12.55 -15.82 -14.98
C ASN A 339 -11.44 -14.77 -14.71
N VAL A 340 -10.69 -14.93 -13.64
CA VAL A 340 -9.53 -14.07 -13.33
C VAL A 340 -8.27 -14.84 -13.74
N MET A 341 -7.63 -14.40 -14.83
CA MET A 341 -6.41 -15.01 -15.35
C MET A 341 -5.19 -14.27 -14.79
N GLN A 342 -4.49 -14.86 -13.84
CA GLN A 342 -3.28 -14.28 -13.27
C GLN A 342 -2.06 -14.62 -14.14
N VAL A 343 -1.27 -13.60 -14.50
CA VAL A 343 -0.07 -13.75 -15.33
C VAL A 343 1.09 -13.07 -14.61
N GLY A 344 2.22 -13.77 -14.47
CA GLY A 344 3.41 -13.19 -13.86
C GLY A 344 4.00 -14.07 -12.76
N GLY A 345 4.22 -13.49 -11.57
CA GLY A 345 4.70 -14.22 -10.39
C GLY A 345 3.65 -14.30 -9.27
N THR A 346 3.89 -15.20 -8.32
CA THR A 346 3.11 -15.33 -7.08
C THR A 346 3.08 -14.02 -6.30
N THR A 347 1.93 -13.67 -5.73
CA THR A 347 1.71 -12.43 -4.96
C THR A 347 2.29 -12.49 -3.54
N THR A 348 2.17 -11.42 -2.75
CA THR A 348 2.80 -11.29 -1.42
C THR A 348 2.19 -12.17 -0.31
N GLY A 349 0.88 -12.43 -0.35
CA GLY A 349 0.15 -13.18 0.66
C GLY A 349 -0.47 -12.34 1.78
N LYS A 350 -0.89 -11.09 1.49
CA LYS A 350 -1.51 -10.18 2.47
C LYS A 350 -3.03 -10.11 2.28
N PHE A 351 -3.76 -10.89 3.07
CA PHE A 351 -5.22 -10.97 3.06
C PHE A 351 -5.90 -10.23 4.23
N GLN A 352 -5.11 -9.53 5.05
CA GLN A 352 -5.54 -8.84 6.26
C GLN A 352 -5.58 -7.33 6.08
N ALA A 353 -6.65 -6.70 6.58
CA ALA A 353 -6.83 -5.26 6.60
C ALA A 353 -6.32 -4.63 7.90
N SER A 354 -6.01 -3.34 7.82
CA SER A 354 -5.60 -2.49 8.93
C SER A 354 -6.52 -1.29 9.08
N PHE A 355 -6.63 -0.81 10.32
CA PHE A 355 -7.18 0.50 10.65
C PHE A 355 -6.06 1.44 11.09
N LEU A 356 -6.13 2.69 10.65
CA LEU A 356 -5.20 3.72 11.11
C LEU A 356 -5.67 4.25 12.47
N LEU A 357 -4.92 3.91 13.51
CA LEU A 357 -5.21 4.30 14.88
C LEU A 357 -4.30 5.44 15.32
N TYR A 358 -4.92 6.49 15.86
CA TYR A 358 -4.24 7.59 16.55
C TYR A 358 -4.34 7.40 18.06
N ASP A 359 -3.45 8.03 18.85
CA ASP A 359 -3.61 8.06 20.31
C ASP A 359 -4.82 8.88 20.70
N ALA A 360 -5.96 8.20 20.75
CA ALA A 360 -7.27 8.75 21.01
C ALA A 360 -8.13 7.72 21.76
N PRO A 361 -9.25 8.13 22.38
CA PRO A 361 -10.14 7.20 23.06
C PRO A 361 -10.68 6.10 22.15
N ALA A 362 -10.70 4.87 22.65
CA ALA A 362 -11.47 3.78 22.06
C ALA A 362 -12.98 4.12 22.11
N PRO A 363 -13.80 3.62 21.16
CA PRO A 363 -13.43 2.71 20.09
C PRO A 363 -12.85 3.39 18.84
N ASN A 364 -12.94 4.72 18.71
CA ASN A 364 -12.72 5.39 17.42
C ASN A 364 -11.24 5.61 17.09
N PHE A 365 -10.39 5.80 18.10
CA PHE A 365 -8.97 6.13 17.90
C PHE A 365 -8.74 7.23 16.84
N SER A 366 -9.62 8.24 16.79
CA SER A 366 -9.76 9.11 15.63
C SER A 366 -8.74 10.25 15.62
N ARG A 367 -8.36 10.68 14.41
CA ARG A 367 -7.46 11.82 14.18
C ARG A 367 -7.90 13.09 14.92
N SER A 368 -9.21 13.35 14.96
CA SER A 368 -9.82 14.52 15.58
C SER A 368 -9.68 14.60 17.10
N GLN A 369 -9.37 13.47 17.75
CA GLN A 369 -9.16 13.37 19.19
C GLN A 369 -7.74 12.91 19.53
N ALA A 370 -6.84 12.93 18.54
CA ALA A 370 -5.46 12.50 18.70
C ALA A 370 -4.75 13.37 19.74
N ASN A 371 -3.99 12.73 20.61
CA ASN A 371 -3.12 13.38 21.59
C ASN A 371 -2.13 14.31 20.87
N PRO A 372 -2.16 15.63 21.14
CA PRO A 372 -1.27 16.59 20.47
C PRO A 372 0.18 16.52 20.95
N GLY A 373 0.47 15.72 21.98
CA GLY A 373 1.79 15.61 22.60
C GLY A 373 2.80 14.74 21.83
N HIS A 374 2.37 14.03 20.77
CA HIS A 374 3.22 13.24 19.89
C HIS A 374 2.56 13.02 18.51
N THR A 375 3.31 12.44 17.57
CA THR A 375 2.85 12.12 16.19
C THR A 375 2.82 10.63 15.88
N TYR A 376 2.94 9.76 16.89
CA TYR A 376 2.77 8.33 16.69
C TYR A 376 1.37 7.95 16.21
N ALA A 377 1.31 7.00 15.28
CA ALA A 377 0.12 6.26 14.90
C ALA A 377 0.50 4.81 14.59
N MET A 378 -0.48 3.91 14.58
CA MET A 378 -0.26 2.52 14.21
C MET A 378 -1.34 1.98 13.29
N LEU A 379 -0.95 0.96 12.54
CA LEU A 379 -1.76 0.22 11.60
C LEU A 379 -1.73 -1.26 11.99
N PRO A 380 -2.43 -1.66 13.06
CA PRO A 380 -2.55 -3.08 13.39
C PRO A 380 -3.37 -3.80 12.31
N LEU A 381 -3.08 -5.08 12.09
CA LEU A 381 -4.01 -5.95 11.39
C LEU A 381 -5.27 -6.12 12.25
N VAL A 382 -6.46 -5.94 11.65
CA VAL A 382 -7.74 -5.93 12.38
C VAL A 382 -8.69 -7.05 11.97
N PHE A 383 -8.73 -7.40 10.68
CA PHE A 383 -9.53 -8.52 10.17
C PHE A 383 -8.88 -9.17 8.94
N LYS A 384 -9.25 -10.43 8.67
CA LYS A 384 -8.98 -11.15 7.43
C LYS A 384 -10.15 -10.97 6.46
N THR A 385 -9.87 -10.99 5.17
CA THR A 385 -10.91 -11.03 4.13
C THR A 385 -11.09 -12.46 3.62
N ALA A 386 -12.34 -12.91 3.50
CA ALA A 386 -12.69 -14.17 2.84
C ALA A 386 -13.65 -13.89 1.69
N ASN A 387 -13.40 -14.47 0.52
CA ASN A 387 -14.29 -14.27 -0.64
C ASN A 387 -15.64 -14.96 -0.45
N SER A 388 -16.54 -14.81 -1.44
CA SER A 388 -17.92 -15.31 -1.33
C SER A 388 -18.07 -16.83 -1.20
N VAL A 389 -17.01 -17.60 -1.42
CA VAL A 389 -16.98 -19.06 -1.17
C VAL A 389 -16.16 -19.44 0.07
N GLY A 390 -15.69 -18.44 0.83
CA GLY A 390 -14.96 -18.63 2.08
C GLY A 390 -13.45 -18.84 1.92
N PHE A 391 -12.87 -18.58 0.74
CA PHE A 391 -11.43 -18.69 0.52
C PHE A 391 -10.69 -17.46 1.07
N THR A 392 -9.68 -17.73 1.91
CA THR A 392 -8.82 -16.78 2.63
C THR A 392 -7.51 -17.49 2.99
N ASP A 393 -6.68 -16.88 3.83
CA ASP A 393 -5.45 -17.48 4.38
C ASP A 393 -4.42 -17.92 3.33
N PHE A 394 -4.34 -17.21 2.20
CA PHE A 394 -3.30 -17.40 1.18
C PHE A 394 -1.95 -16.80 1.63
N VAL A 395 -1.39 -17.33 2.72
CA VAL A 395 -0.17 -16.80 3.39
C VAL A 395 1.04 -16.73 2.45
N ASP A 396 1.15 -17.68 1.52
CA ASP A 396 2.24 -17.77 0.55
C ASP A 396 1.98 -16.98 -0.75
N GLY A 397 0.85 -16.27 -0.83
CA GLY A 397 0.40 -15.56 -2.03
C GLY A 397 -0.58 -16.37 -2.89
N LEU A 398 -1.02 -15.73 -3.97
CA LEU A 398 -1.83 -16.29 -5.04
C LEU A 398 -0.90 -16.64 -6.20
N ASP A 399 -0.90 -17.91 -6.60
CA ASP A 399 -0.06 -18.40 -7.69
C ASP A 399 -0.64 -18.01 -9.06
N PRO A 400 0.21 -17.68 -10.05
CA PRO A 400 -0.25 -17.32 -11.38
C PRO A 400 -0.77 -18.53 -12.17
N ASP A 401 -1.75 -18.30 -13.04
CA ASP A 401 -2.18 -19.29 -14.04
C ASP A 401 -1.13 -19.45 -15.15
N ILE A 402 -0.43 -18.36 -15.48
CA ILE A 402 0.66 -18.32 -16.45
C ILE A 402 1.87 -17.66 -15.79
N GLU A 403 2.87 -18.47 -15.44
CA GLU A 403 4.09 -17.96 -14.84
C GLU A 403 4.98 -17.27 -15.88
N TYR A 404 5.36 -16.02 -15.61
CA TYR A 404 6.35 -15.27 -16.37
C TYR A 404 7.00 -14.19 -15.49
N LEU A 405 8.27 -14.36 -15.14
CA LEU A 405 9.02 -13.38 -14.36
C LEU A 405 9.73 -12.39 -15.29
N GLU A 406 9.77 -11.11 -14.89
CA GLU A 406 10.47 -10.08 -15.65
C GLU A 406 11.95 -10.43 -15.85
N ASP A 407 12.46 -10.18 -17.04
CA ASP A 407 13.87 -10.35 -17.39
C ASP A 407 14.57 -8.99 -17.28
N TYR A 408 15.49 -8.86 -16.32
CA TYR A 408 16.20 -7.60 -16.08
C TYR A 408 17.11 -7.17 -17.23
N SER A 409 17.45 -8.07 -18.15
CA SER A 409 18.18 -7.74 -19.39
C SER A 409 17.24 -7.22 -20.50
N ASN A 410 15.94 -7.47 -20.38
CA ASN A 410 14.93 -7.05 -21.35
C ASN A 410 13.56 -6.83 -20.68
N LEU A 411 13.39 -5.68 -20.03
CA LEU A 411 12.14 -5.30 -19.38
C LEU A 411 11.04 -4.80 -20.34
N GLY A 412 11.37 -4.60 -21.62
CA GLY A 412 10.47 -3.98 -22.59
C GLY A 412 10.01 -2.56 -22.22
N ILE A 413 9.02 -2.06 -22.97
CA ILE A 413 8.41 -0.74 -22.76
C ILE A 413 6.98 -0.96 -22.25
N LEU A 414 6.68 -0.52 -21.03
CA LEU A 414 5.34 -0.69 -20.44
C LEU A 414 4.24 -0.15 -21.37
N GLY A 415 3.19 -0.94 -21.57
CA GLY A 415 2.09 -0.63 -22.49
C GLY A 415 2.34 -0.97 -23.96
N ASP A 416 3.60 -1.22 -24.37
CA ASP A 416 3.89 -1.74 -25.72
C ASP A 416 3.43 -3.20 -25.82
N VAL A 417 2.77 -3.56 -26.92
CA VAL A 417 2.25 -4.92 -27.15
C VAL A 417 3.34 -6.00 -27.19
N ASN A 418 4.61 -5.62 -27.32
CA ASN A 418 5.76 -6.51 -27.27
C ASN A 418 6.48 -6.49 -25.90
N GLU A 419 6.01 -5.72 -24.91
CA GLU A 419 6.52 -5.81 -23.55
C GLU A 419 6.30 -7.23 -23.03
N PRO A 420 7.32 -7.93 -22.50
CA PRO A 420 7.23 -9.38 -22.35
C PRO A 420 6.07 -9.88 -21.48
N LEU A 421 5.75 -9.21 -20.36
CA LEU A 421 4.66 -9.67 -19.48
C LEU A 421 3.27 -9.35 -20.08
N LEU A 422 3.08 -8.16 -20.66
CA LEU A 422 1.87 -7.80 -21.40
C LEU A 422 1.67 -8.72 -22.62
N ALA A 423 2.73 -8.99 -23.38
CA ALA A 423 2.71 -9.89 -24.52
C ALA A 423 2.31 -11.32 -24.10
N THR A 424 2.68 -11.78 -22.91
CA THR A 424 2.26 -13.09 -22.36
C THR A 424 0.74 -13.16 -22.20
N ALA A 425 0.12 -12.14 -21.59
CA ALA A 425 -1.34 -12.07 -21.48
C ALA A 425 -2.03 -11.96 -22.85
N LEU A 426 -1.49 -11.14 -23.76
CA LEU A 426 -2.00 -11.01 -25.12
C LEU A 426 -1.90 -12.34 -25.90
N ASN A 427 -0.79 -13.07 -25.76
CA ASN A 427 -0.62 -14.37 -26.39
C ASN A 427 -1.68 -15.36 -25.92
N ASP A 428 -2.05 -15.35 -24.64
CA ASP A 428 -3.12 -16.21 -24.13
C ASP A 428 -4.49 -15.82 -24.72
N ILE A 429 -4.80 -14.52 -24.76
CA ILE A 429 -6.03 -13.99 -25.37
C ILE A 429 -6.20 -14.48 -26.82
N PHE A 430 -5.11 -14.48 -27.60
CA PHE A 430 -5.13 -14.84 -29.02
C PHE A 430 -4.74 -16.30 -29.31
N GLY A 431 -4.47 -17.12 -28.29
CA GLY A 431 -4.05 -18.52 -28.47
C GLY A 431 -2.70 -18.70 -29.16
N LEU A 432 -1.78 -17.75 -28.94
CA LEU A 432 -0.41 -17.77 -29.44
C LEU A 432 0.53 -18.50 -28.47
N PRO A 433 1.70 -19.00 -28.93
CA PRO A 433 2.68 -19.62 -28.05
C PRO A 433 3.17 -18.67 -26.96
N GLN A 434 3.27 -19.17 -25.73
CA GLN A 434 3.78 -18.40 -24.60
C GLN A 434 5.30 -18.27 -24.65
N PRO A 435 5.87 -17.10 -24.30
CA PRO A 435 7.30 -16.95 -24.13
C PRO A 435 7.76 -17.72 -22.89
N PHE A 436 8.96 -18.30 -22.94
CA PHE A 436 9.59 -18.92 -21.77
C PHE A 436 10.64 -17.96 -21.22
N THR A 437 10.63 -17.77 -19.90
CA THR A 437 11.67 -17.05 -19.17
C THR A 437 12.19 -17.93 -18.04
N SER A 438 13.49 -17.85 -17.76
CA SER A 438 14.05 -18.33 -16.51
C SER A 438 14.82 -17.19 -15.89
N ASN A 439 14.25 -16.58 -14.85
CA ASN A 439 14.97 -15.60 -14.05
C ASN A 439 15.61 -16.33 -12.86
N GLN A 440 16.93 -16.21 -12.70
CA GLN A 440 17.69 -16.79 -11.58
C GLN A 440 18.05 -15.74 -10.51
N PHE A 441 17.69 -14.49 -10.74
CA PHE A 441 18.03 -13.40 -9.86
C PHE A 441 17.05 -13.30 -8.69
N GLU A 442 17.59 -12.96 -7.52
CA GLU A 442 16.82 -12.73 -6.30
C GLU A 442 16.71 -11.22 -6.03
N GLU A 443 15.49 -10.72 -5.87
CA GLU A 443 15.27 -9.33 -5.48
C GLU A 443 15.60 -9.11 -3.99
N ALA A 444 16.46 -8.13 -3.71
CA ALA A 444 16.82 -7.72 -2.36
C ALA A 444 15.84 -6.69 -1.76
N SER A 445 15.41 -5.71 -2.57
CA SER A 445 14.57 -4.58 -2.12
C SER A 445 14.09 -3.75 -3.31
N GLU A 446 13.59 -2.53 -3.07
CA GLU A 446 13.09 -1.58 -4.07
C GLU A 446 12.97 -0.14 -3.54
N SER A 447 12.49 0.76 -4.40
CA SER A 447 12.21 2.17 -4.09
C SER A 447 11.12 2.37 -3.02
N LYS A 448 10.02 1.61 -3.04
CA LYS A 448 8.88 1.83 -2.11
C LYS A 448 8.96 1.05 -0.79
N ALA A 449 9.98 0.20 -0.59
CA ALA A 449 10.08 -0.69 0.58
C ALA A 449 10.25 0.07 1.91
N MET A 450 10.72 1.32 1.84
CA MET A 450 10.86 2.20 3.01
C MET A 450 9.67 3.15 3.18
N SER A 451 8.67 3.10 2.29
CA SER A 451 7.48 3.92 2.43
C SER A 451 6.65 3.46 3.63
N PRO A 452 6.11 4.37 4.45
CA PRO A 452 5.18 4.00 5.51
C PRO A 452 3.87 3.41 4.95
N ALA A 453 3.59 3.57 3.65
CA ALA A 453 2.43 2.98 2.97
C ALA A 453 2.72 1.63 2.29
N TYR A 454 3.92 1.06 2.49
CA TYR A 454 4.34 -0.15 1.79
C TYR A 454 3.45 -1.35 2.13
N GLN A 455 2.91 -1.98 1.08
CA GLN A 455 2.09 -3.17 1.14
C GLN A 455 0.87 -3.08 2.08
N LEU A 456 0.24 -1.91 2.28
CA LEU A 456 -0.88 -1.75 3.21
C LEU A 456 -2.24 -2.13 2.62
N MET A 457 -3.15 -2.70 3.44
CA MET A 457 -4.58 -2.81 3.11
C MET A 457 -5.33 -1.99 4.14
N ILE A 458 -5.93 -0.88 3.73
CA ILE A 458 -6.61 0.05 4.64
C ILE A 458 -8.09 -0.12 4.47
N ALA A 459 -8.77 -0.47 5.56
CA ALA A 459 -10.21 -0.41 5.63
C ALA A 459 -10.60 0.94 6.24
N GLU A 460 -11.38 1.71 5.50
CA GLU A 460 -11.91 2.99 5.97
C GLU A 460 -13.07 2.77 6.94
N GLU A 461 -13.12 3.58 8.00
CA GLU A 461 -14.25 3.66 8.94
C GLU A 461 -15.42 4.49 8.39
#